data_AF-A0A441TPT6-F1
#
_entry.id   AF-A0A441TPT6-F1
#
_cell.length_a   1.000
_cell.length_b   1.000
_cell.length_c   1.000
_cell.angle_alpha   90.00
_cell.angle_beta   90.00
_cell.angle_gamma   90.00
#
_symmetry.space_group_name_H-M   'P 1'
#
loop_
_entity.id
_entity.type
_entity.pdbx_description
1 polymer ?
#
loop_
_entity_poly.entity_id
_entity_poly.type
_entity_poly.pdbx_seq_one_letter_code
_entity_poly.pdbx_strand_id
1 'polypeptide(L)' 'MSETNRKRRLLGSCLCQAVCYQVTDAFIFAANCHCAACRRTTGSAFKAFARIHGEELTVIR' A
#
# COMPACT_ATOMS: atom_id res chain seq x y z
N MET A 1 30.97 7.57 0.97
CA MET A 1 29.63 7.34 1.54
C MET A 1 28.81 6.58 0.49
N SER A 2 28.96 5.25 0.43
CA SER A 2 28.28 4.41 -0.55
C SER A 2 26.94 3.95 0.01
N GLU A 3 25.89 4.70 -0.29
CA GLU A 3 24.52 4.36 0.09
C GLU A 3 24.01 3.25 -0.85
N THR A 4 24.09 2.01 -0.37
CA THR A 4 23.50 0.87 -1.08
C THR A 4 21.98 1.00 -0.98
N ASN A 5 21.37 1.53 -2.04
CA ASN A 5 19.91 1.63 -2.21
C ASN A 5 19.30 0.22 -2.31
N ARG A 6 19.19 -0.47 -1.18
CA ARG A 6 18.39 -1.69 -1.07
C ARG A 6 16.96 -1.25 -0.83
N LYS A 7 16.15 -1.25 -1.89
CA LYS A 7 14.71 -0.98 -1.74
C LYS A 7 14.13 -1.98 -0.73
N ARG A 8 13.69 -1.47 0.42
CA ARG A 8 13.07 -2.27 1.48
C ARG A 8 11.77 -2.88 0.93
N ARG A 9 11.44 -4.10 1.33
CA ARG A 9 10.13 -4.69 1.03
C ARG A 9 9.24 -4.64 2.26
N LEU A 10 7.99 -4.23 2.07
CA LEU A 10 6.95 -4.17 3.08
C LEU A 10 5.98 -5.32 2.89
N LEU A 11 5.46 -5.85 3.99
CA LEU A 11 4.44 -6.89 3.99
C LEU A 11 3.08 -6.27 4.33
N GLY A 12 2.03 -6.78 3.70
CA GLY A 12 0.65 -6.40 3.99
C GLY A 12 -0.30 -7.59 3.81
N SER A 13 -1.48 -7.47 4.39
CA SER A 13 -2.53 -8.47 4.28
C SER A 13 -3.91 -7.85 4.49
N CYS A 14 -4.96 -8.53 4.03
CA CYS A 14 -6.33 -8.17 4.41
C CYS A 14 -6.60 -8.58 5.87
N LEU A 15 -7.61 -7.99 6.52
CA LEU A 15 -7.90 -8.24 7.94
C LEU A 15 -8.06 -9.73 8.27
N CYS A 16 -8.83 -10.47 7.46
CA CYS A 16 -9.03 -11.92 7.61
C CYS A 16 -7.82 -12.76 7.18
N GLN A 17 -6.72 -12.12 6.78
CA GLN A 17 -5.48 -12.71 6.28
C GLN A 17 -5.58 -13.48 4.97
N ALA A 18 -6.78 -13.73 4.43
CA ALA A 18 -6.99 -14.54 3.21
C ALA A 18 -6.09 -14.14 2.02
N VAL A 19 -5.74 -12.85 1.92
CA VAL A 19 -4.78 -12.31 0.97
C VAL A 19 -3.58 -11.75 1.73
N CYS A 20 -2.38 -12.20 1.38
CA CYS A 20 -1.12 -11.63 1.84
C CYS A 20 -0.30 -11.17 0.65
N TYR A 21 0.40 -10.04 0.77
CA TYR A 21 1.19 -9.48 -0.32
C TYR A 21 2.46 -8.81 0.20
N GLN A 22 3.39 -8.62 -0.72
CA GLN A 22 4.62 -7.87 -0.53
C GLN A 22 4.68 -6.73 -1.54
N VAL A 23 5.16 -5.57 -1.10
CA VAL A 23 5.42 -4.42 -1.96
C VAL A 23 6.80 -3.85 -1.70
N THR A 24 7.41 -3.26 -2.73
CA THR A 24 8.63 -2.47 -2.54
C THR A 24 8.30 -1.11 -1.93
N ASP A 25 9.13 -0.65 -0.99
CA ASP A 25 9.03 0.65 -0.31
C ASP A 25 9.48 1.79 -1.22
N ALA A 26 8.73 1.96 -2.31
CA ALA A 26 8.99 2.90 -3.40
C ALA A 26 7.65 3.37 -4.00
N PHE A 27 6.75 3.84 -3.13
CA PHE A 27 5.43 4.34 -3.55
C PHE A 27 5.58 5.58 -4.44
N ILE A 28 4.80 5.62 -5.53
CA ILE A 28 4.69 6.80 -6.41
C ILE A 28 4.08 7.97 -5.62
N PHE A 29 3.08 7.68 -4.79
CA PHE A 29 2.57 8.58 -3.76
C PHE A 29 1.77 7.79 -2.72
N ALA A 30 1.58 8.41 -1.56
CA ALA A 30 0.62 7.99 -0.53
C ALA A 30 -0.24 9.18 -0.13
N ALA A 31 -1.53 8.96 0.13
CA ALA A 31 -2.47 10.00 0.47
C ALA A 31 -3.62 9.50 1.35
N ASN A 32 -4.22 10.43 2.07
CA ASN A 32 -5.48 10.25 2.78
C ASN A 32 -6.61 10.91 1.98
N CYS A 33 -7.44 10.13 1.31
CA CYS A 33 -8.59 10.67 0.58
C CYS A 33 -9.78 10.89 1.52
N HIS A 34 -10.40 12.06 1.41
CA HIS A 34 -11.56 12.49 2.20
C HIS A 34 -12.84 12.70 1.37
N CYS A 35 -12.84 12.28 0.10
CA CYS A 35 -14.00 12.47 -0.76
C CYS A 35 -15.22 11.68 -0.25
N ALA A 36 -16.42 12.13 -0.59
CA ALA A 36 -17.66 11.54 -0.13
C ALA A 36 -17.77 10.03 -0.45
N ALA A 37 -17.30 9.61 -1.63
CA ALA A 37 -17.29 8.22 -2.02
C ALA A 37 -16.36 7.38 -1.12
N CYS A 38 -15.12 7.80 -0.92
CA CYS A 38 -14.16 7.08 -0.08
C CYS A 38 -14.65 6.98 1.37
N ARG A 39 -15.19 8.07 1.92
CA ARG A 39 -15.77 8.07 3.26
C ARG A 39 -16.95 7.10 3.38
N ARG A 40 -17.86 7.08 2.40
CA ARG A 40 -19.02 6.17 2.40
C ARG A 40 -18.60 4.70 2.28
N THR A 41 -17.61 4.39 1.43
CA THR A 41 -17.16 3.00 1.21
C THR A 41 -16.44 2.43 2.43
N THR A 42 -15.67 3.23 3.17
CA THR A 42 -14.88 2.73 4.32
C THR A 42 -15.51 3.01 5.68
N GLY A 43 -16.49 3.92 5.77
CA GLY A 43 -17.03 4.41 7.04
C GLY A 43 -16.07 5.31 7.84
N SER A 44 -14.85 5.56 7.35
CA SER A 44 -13.83 6.39 8.00
C SER A 44 -13.88 7.83 7.50
N ALA A 45 -13.35 8.77 8.29
CA ALA A 45 -13.13 10.16 7.86
C ALA A 45 -12.16 10.24 6.66
N PHE A 46 -11.20 9.32 6.61
CA PHE A 46 -10.21 9.23 5.53
C PHE A 46 -9.97 7.78 5.12
N LYS A 47 -9.77 7.56 3.81
CA LYS A 47 -9.19 6.32 3.29
C LYS A 47 -7.70 6.57 3.01
N ALA A 48 -6.83 5.88 3.74
CA ALA A 48 -5.42 5.81 3.40
C ALA A 48 -5.22 4.91 2.17
N PHE A 49 -4.44 5.37 1.20
CA PHE A 49 -4.07 4.58 0.02
C PHE A 49 -2.75 5.09 -0.57
N ALA A 50 -2.07 4.22 -1.30
CA ALA A 50 -0.84 4.55 -2.01
C ALA A 50 -0.85 3.93 -3.41
N ARG A 51 -0.03 4.48 -4.30
CA ARG A 51 0.17 3.94 -5.65
C ARG A 51 1.58 3.37 -5.79
N ILE A 52 1.67 2.21 -6.43
CA ILE A 52 2.90 1.52 -6.79
C ILE A 52 2.87 1.16 -8.27
N HIS A 53 4.01 0.80 -8.82
CA HIS A 53 4.09 0.06 -10.07
C HIS A 53 3.59 -1.37 -9.87
N GLY A 54 2.91 -1.94 -10.88
CA GLY A 54 2.31 -3.27 -10.77
C GLY A 54 3.35 -4.37 -10.56
N GLU A 55 4.51 -4.22 -11.19
CA GLU A 55 5.67 -5.11 -11.05
C GLU A 55 6.30 -5.09 -9.65
N GLU A 56 6.01 -4.07 -8.84
CA GLU A 56 6.49 -3.96 -7.46
C GLU A 56 5.51 -4.59 -6.45
N LEU A 57 4.43 -5.24 -6.92
CA LEU A 57 3.47 -6.01 -6.12
C LEU A 57 3.65 -7.51 -6.34
N THR A 58 3.69 -8.27 -5.24
CA THR A 58 3.62 -9.75 -5.30
C THR A 58 2.59 -10.24 -4.30
N VAL A 59 1.58 -10.98 -4.78
CA VAL A 59 0.65 -11.72 -3.91
C VAL A 59 1.35 -13.01 -3.50
N ILE A 60 1.47 -13.22 -2.19
CA ILE A 60 2.22 -14.36 -1.61
C ILE A 60 1.30 -15.42 -1.02
N ARG A 61 0.02 -15.12 -0.81
CA ARG A 61 -1.02 -16.06 -0.40
C ARG A 61 -2.40 -15.59 -0.84
#